data_AF-A0AB72ZL29-F1
#
_entry.id   AF-A0AB72ZL29-F1
#
_cell.length_a   1.000
_cell.length_b   1.000
_cell.length_c   1.000
_cell.angle_alpha   90.00
_cell.angle_beta   90.00
_cell.angle_gamma   90.00
#
_symmetry.space_group_name_H-M   'P 1'
#
loop_
_entity.id
_entity.type
_entity.pdbx_description
1 polymer ?
#
loop_
_entity_poly.entity_id
_entity_poly.type
_entity_poly.pdbx_seq_one_letter_code
_entity_poly.pdbx_strand_id
1 'polypeptide(L)' 'MSNFEKIYQELPKRLPAHLLRVARLPRIEKARYGDSGGVRGAAFLHLAEK' A
#
# COMPACT_ATOMS: atom_id res chain seq x y z
N MET A 1 -9.19 -11.44 11.61
CA MET A 1 -8.82 -10.17 10.92
C MET A 1 -7.58 -9.59 11.59
N SER A 2 -6.49 -9.44 10.84
CA SER A 2 -5.22 -8.88 11.33
C SER A 2 -5.31 -7.35 11.36
N ASN A 3 -6.02 -6.78 12.33
CA ASN A 3 -6.29 -5.35 12.38
C ASN A 3 -5.18 -4.61 13.15
N PHE A 4 -3.97 -4.60 12.62
CA PHE A 4 -2.81 -3.99 13.27
C PHE A 4 -2.61 -2.55 12.76
N GLU A 5 -3.47 -1.64 13.22
CA GLU A 5 -3.40 -0.20 12.90
C GLU A 5 -2.03 0.41 13.22
N LYS A 6 -1.35 -0.14 14.21
CA LYS A 6 -0.02 0.30 14.65
C LYS A 6 1.04 0.19 13.54
N ILE A 7 0.89 -0.68 12.54
CA ILE A 7 1.81 -0.74 11.38
C ILE A 7 1.83 0.60 10.65
N TYR A 8 0.67 1.24 10.44
CA TYR A 8 0.58 2.49 9.69
C TYR A 8 1.21 3.67 10.43
N GLN A 9 1.39 3.57 11.75
CA GLN A 9 2.07 4.58 12.57
C GLN A 9 3.56 4.31 12.70
N GLU A 10 3.96 3.05 12.83
CA GLU A 10 5.34 2.65 13.15
C GLU A 10 6.21 2.43 11.91
N LEU A 11 5.65 1.92 10.83
CA LEU A 11 6.40 1.65 9.59
C LEU A 11 7.01 2.93 8.98
N PRO A 12 6.29 4.06 8.88
CA PRO A 12 6.86 5.31 8.36
C PRO A 12 8.09 5.81 9.15
N LYS A 13 8.18 5.49 10.45
CA LYS A 13 9.29 5.92 11.31
C LYS A 13 10.56 5.12 11.07
N ARG A 14 10.43 3.86 10.64
CA ARG A 14 11.53 2.89 10.51
C ARG A 14 12.04 2.77 9.09
N LEU A 15 11.15 2.87 8.10
CA LEU A 15 11.49 2.69 6.69
C LEU A 15 12.58 3.63 6.16
N PRO A 16 12.67 4.92 6.56
CA PRO A 16 13.65 5.85 6.01
C PRO A 16 15.11 5.39 6.15
N ALA A 17 15.45 4.65 7.20
CA ALA A 17 16.80 4.13 7.42
C ALA A 17 17.21 3.04 6.40
N HIS A 18 16.25 2.50 5.66
CA HIS A 18 16.46 1.41 4.69
C HIS A 18 16.24 1.87 3.25
N LEU A 19 16.01 3.17 3.02
CA LEU A 19 15.84 3.74 1.69
C LEU A 19 17.19 4.11 1.08
N LEU A 20 17.28 4.07 -0.25
CA LEU A 20 18.39 4.68 -0.99
C LEU A 20 18.50 6.16 -0.62
N ARG A 21 19.71 6.73 -0.64
CA ARG A 21 19.98 8.11 -0.19
C ARG A 21 19.11 9.17 -0.88
N VAL A 22 18.70 8.92 -2.12
CA VAL A 22 17.88 9.84 -2.94
C VAL A 22 16.38 9.53 -2.89
N ALA A 23 15.99 8.42 -2.26
CA ALA A 23 14.61 7.98 -2.23
C ALA A 23 13.81 8.75 -1.16
N ARG A 24 12.54 9.01 -1.47
CA ARG A 24 11.58 9.61 -0.54
C ARG A 24 10.67 8.52 0.00
N LEU A 25 10.24 8.66 1.25
CA LEU A 25 9.27 7.76 1.85
C LEU A 25 7.92 7.87 1.08
N PRO A 26 7.35 6.77 0.58
CA PRO A 26 6.03 6.81 -0.05
C PRO A 26 4.93 7.00 0.99
N ARG A 27 3.72 7.34 0.52
CA ARG A 27 2.52 7.31 1.37
C ARG A 27 2.20 5.85 1.71
N ILE A 28 2.00 5.58 3.00
CA ILE A 28 1.64 4.26 3.52
C ILE A 28 0.20 4.35 4.02
N GLU A 29 -0.71 3.59 3.40
CA GLU A 29 -2.15 3.64 3.70
C GLU A 29 -2.74 2.23 3.86
N LYS A 30 -3.85 2.14 4.61
CA LYS A 30 -4.61 0.90 4.75
C LYS A 30 -5.31 0.55 3.44
N ALA A 31 -5.31 -0.74 3.09
CA ALA A 31 -6.04 -1.24 1.94
C ALA A 31 -7.55 -0.97 2.12
N ARG A 32 -8.14 -0.22 1.19
CA ARG A 32 -9.56 0.17 1.25
C ARG A 32 -10.53 -0.94 0.85
N TYR A 33 -10.02 -1.95 0.14
CA TYR A 33 -10.84 -2.95 -0.53
C TYR A 33 -10.17 -4.33 -0.48
N GLY A 34 -9.87 -4.82 0.72
CA GLY A 34 -9.14 -6.08 0.90
C GLY A 34 -9.81 -7.25 0.19
N ASP A 35 -11.01 -7.61 0.62
CA ASP A 35 -11.70 -8.82 0.16
C ASP A 35 -12.06 -8.78 -1.33
N SER A 36 -12.48 -7.61 -1.83
CA SER A 36 -12.83 -7.40 -3.24
C SER A 36 -11.67 -6.88 -4.08
N GLY A 37 -10.45 -6.86 -3.55
CA GLY A 37 -9.28 -6.30 -4.22
C GLY A 37 -8.94 -7.01 -5.52
N GLY A 38 -8.96 -8.35 -5.51
CA GLY A 38 -8.60 -9.19 -6.64
C GLY A 38 -9.55 -9.04 -7.84
N VAL A 39 -10.86 -9.20 -7.61
CA VAL A 39 -11.87 -9.11 -8.69
C VAL A 39 -11.91 -7.72 -9.32
N ARG A 40 -11.76 -6.65 -8.52
CA ARG A 40 -11.71 -5.28 -9.05
C ARG A 40 -10.43 -5.01 -9.81
N GLY A 41 -9.29 -5.52 -9.33
CA GLY A 41 -8.01 -5.44 -10.02
C GLY A 41 -8.09 -6.09 -11.40
N ALA A 42 -8.66 -7.29 -11.51
CA ALA A 42 -8.86 -7.98 -12.78
C ALA A 42 -9.75 -7.19 -13.74
N ALA A 43 -10.87 -6.63 -13.25
CA ALA A 43 -11.73 -5.78 -14.07
C ALA A 43 -11.00 -4.51 -14.57
N PHE A 44 -10.13 -3.92 -13.74
CA PHE A 44 -9.36 -2.72 -14.09
C PHE A 44 -8.28 -2.97 -15.15
N LEU A 45 -7.80 -4.20 -15.36
CA LEU A 45 -6.87 -4.50 -16.44
C LEU A 45 -7.46 -4.14 -17.81
N HIS A 46 -8.76 -4.39 -18.00
CA HIS A 46 -9.43 -4.07 -19.27
C HIS A 46 -9.89 -2.60 -19.37
N LEU A 47 -9.91 -1.86 -18.25
CA LEU A 47 -10.13 -0.41 -18.26
C LEU A 47 -8.85 0.37 -18.57
N ALA A 48 -7.69 -0.15 -18.18
CA ALA A 48 -6.39 0.49 -18.38
C ALA A 48 -5.83 0.35 -19.81
N GLU A 49 -6.40 -0.54 -20.62
CA GLU A 49 -6.05 -0.75 -22.03
C GLU A 49 -6.73 0.24 -23.00
N LYS A 50 -7.62 1.11 -22.51
CA LYS A 50 -8.27 2.18 -23.29
C LYS A 50 -7.71 3.54 -22.93
#